data_AF-A0A4Y6UV82-F1
#
_entry.id   AF-A0A4Y6UV82-F1
#
_cell.length_a   1.000
_cell.length_b   1.000
_cell.length_c   1.000
_cell.angle_alpha   90.00
_cell.angle_beta   90.00
_cell.angle_gamma   90.00
#
_symmetry.space_group_name_H-M   'P 1'
#
loop_
_entity.id
_entity.type
_entity.pdbx_description
1 polymer ?
#
loop_
_entity_poly.entity_id
_entity_poly.type
_entity_poly.pdbx_seq_one_letter_code
_entity_poly.pdbx_strand_id
1 'polypeptide(L)'
;MPTQRKILLTAALLYACAIFYFMFFAFGRVDDAANGDRYTFIFAPGNFFKLPDPADLLHPSLMDLVSLGNIAAFIPAGLLVPRLRPLSFARFLIGFLLSILVLETVQALTFLGSFDMYDVLKNTLGAAIGFGAHKMGSRAPTAWRRLFVTGASIAAMLIVVWGIGSGIDQASTQHPGPPTALNEWQDSDGQASAGKPPYAFEIGGRTITPQFRVYDAGDEEVRTYRYKLTGQELWFALQYGIPDESEFRGRISLSVDGHEIFYSSDQDQPHEPSSFKWYFDQAHELTLTIEGRQKAWDITYREMRYFWE
;
A
#
# COMPACT_ATOMS: atom_id res chain seq x y z
N MET A 1 6.87 47.50 20.91
CA MET A 1 7.28 46.15 20.44
C MET A 1 7.51 46.05 18.91
N PRO A 2 8.09 47.04 18.18
CA PRO A 2 8.34 46.88 16.74
C PRO A 2 9.45 45.85 16.43
N THR A 3 10.44 45.73 17.31
CA THR A 3 11.59 44.82 17.12
C THR A 3 11.21 43.34 17.15
N GLN A 4 10.33 42.93 18.09
CA GLN A 4 9.87 41.53 18.17
C GLN A 4 9.02 41.13 16.94
N ARG A 5 8.16 42.03 16.47
CA ARG A 5 7.37 41.79 15.25
C ARG A 5 8.25 41.68 14.01
N LYS A 6 9.31 42.50 13.90
CA LYS A 6 10.30 42.40 12.82
C LYS A 6 11.01 41.04 12.83
N ILE A 7 11.49 40.59 14.00
CA ILE A 7 12.14 39.28 14.14
C ILE A 7 11.21 38.14 13.72
N LEU A 8 9.95 38.15 14.16
CA LEU A 8 8.96 37.14 13.78
C LEU A 8 8.66 37.14 12.28
N LEU A 9 8.56 38.32 11.67
CA LEU A 9 8.37 38.44 10.21
C LEU A 9 9.58 37.91 9.45
N THR A 10 10.79 38.25 9.87
CA THR A 10 12.02 37.73 9.25
C THR A 10 12.08 36.21 9.37
N ALA A 11 11.77 35.64 10.54
CA ALA A 11 11.74 34.20 10.74
C ALA A 11 10.69 33.52 9.85
N ALA A 12 9.48 34.10 9.73
CA ALA A 12 8.43 33.58 8.86
C ALA A 12 8.81 33.65 7.38
N LEU A 13 9.50 34.72 6.95
CA LEU A 13 9.97 34.86 5.57
C LEU A 13 11.06 33.84 5.24
N LEU A 14 12.06 33.68 6.12
CA LEU A 14 13.11 32.68 5.95
C LEU A 14 12.53 31.26 5.90
N TYR A 15 11.58 30.96 6.79
CA TYR A 15 10.84 29.70 6.77
C TYR A 15 10.09 29.50 5.46
N ALA A 16 9.33 30.49 4.98
CA ALA A 16 8.60 30.40 3.73
C ALA A 16 9.54 30.18 2.53
N CYS A 17 10.68 30.88 2.48
CA CYS A 17 11.70 30.67 1.45
C CYS A 17 12.25 29.24 1.49
N ALA A 18 12.53 28.70 2.69
CA ALA A 18 12.98 27.32 2.83
C ALA A 18 11.92 26.31 2.34
N ILE A 19 10.65 26.50 2.72
CA ILE A 19 9.55 25.63 2.26
C ILE A 19 9.40 25.69 0.74
N PHE A 20 9.41 26.87 0.13
CA PHE A 20 9.35 26.97 -1.33
C PHE A 20 10.56 26.32 -2.00
N TYR A 21 11.76 26.46 -1.44
CA TYR A 21 12.92 25.75 -1.95
C TYR A 21 12.72 24.23 -1.92
N PHE A 22 12.28 23.68 -0.79
CA PHE A 22 12.06 22.23 -0.66
C PHE A 22 10.91 21.72 -1.55
N MET A 23 9.84 22.51 -1.70
CA MET A 23 8.68 22.14 -2.51
C MET A 23 8.96 22.19 -4.02
N PHE A 24 9.77 23.13 -4.50
CA PHE A 24 9.95 23.34 -5.94
C PHE A 24 11.32 22.89 -6.48
N PHE A 25 12.37 22.89 -5.65
CA PHE A 25 13.75 22.73 -6.16
C PHE A 25 14.53 21.59 -5.52
N ALA A 26 14.19 21.16 -4.30
CA ALA A 26 14.87 20.04 -3.65
C ALA A 26 14.44 18.68 -4.23
N PHE A 27 15.14 17.61 -3.84
CA PHE A 27 14.76 16.22 -4.16
C PHE A 27 14.58 15.89 -5.66
N GLY A 28 15.33 16.55 -6.55
CA GLY A 28 15.32 16.21 -7.99
C GLY A 28 14.12 16.73 -8.78
N ARG A 29 13.28 17.60 -8.18
CA ARG A 29 12.05 18.15 -8.79
C ARG A 29 12.27 18.79 -10.18
N VAL A 30 13.44 19.41 -10.39
CA VAL A 30 13.80 20.06 -11.65
C VAL A 30 14.11 19.03 -12.74
N ASP A 31 14.74 17.92 -12.37
CA ASP A 31 15.05 16.82 -13.28
C ASP A 31 13.76 16.07 -13.67
N ASP A 32 12.83 15.91 -12.72
CA ASP A 32 11.50 15.36 -12.98
C ASP A 32 10.70 16.23 -13.95
N ALA A 33 10.73 17.56 -13.75
CA ALA A 33 10.03 18.50 -14.63
C ALA A 33 10.60 18.54 -16.06
N ALA A 34 11.91 18.32 -16.22
CA ALA A 34 12.55 18.28 -17.53
C ALA A 34 12.17 17.03 -18.35
N ASN A 35 11.79 15.95 -17.66
CA ASN A 35 11.46 14.65 -18.28
C ASN A 35 9.95 14.33 -18.24
N GLY A 36 9.13 15.16 -17.58
CA GLY A 36 7.71 14.94 -17.41
C GLY A 36 6.89 15.21 -18.68
N ASP A 37 6.21 14.19 -19.18
CA ASP A 37 5.33 14.26 -20.36
C ASP A 37 3.83 14.15 -20.02
N ARG A 38 3.50 13.96 -18.73
CA ARG A 38 2.13 13.73 -18.25
C ARG A 38 1.81 14.49 -16.97
N TYR A 39 0.57 14.96 -16.88
CA TYR A 39 0.01 15.52 -15.65
C TYR A 39 -0.46 14.40 -14.73
N THR A 40 0.14 14.31 -13.54
CA THR A 40 -0.23 13.31 -12.53
C THR A 40 -1.09 13.96 -11.46
N PHE A 41 -2.35 13.53 -11.36
CA PHE A 41 -3.25 13.92 -10.29
C PHE A 41 -3.59 12.71 -9.43
N ILE A 42 -3.22 12.75 -8.16
CA ILE A 42 -3.44 11.68 -7.19
C ILE A 42 -4.61 12.10 -6.30
N PHE A 43 -5.79 11.61 -6.67
CA PHE A 43 -7.05 11.79 -5.93
C PHE A 43 -7.48 10.51 -5.18
N ALA A 44 -6.60 9.51 -5.08
CA ALA A 44 -6.97 8.12 -4.77
C ALA A 44 -7.69 7.96 -3.41
N PRO A 45 -8.60 6.97 -3.30
CA PRO A 45 -9.32 6.67 -2.06
C PRO A 45 -8.69 5.53 -1.20
N GLY A 46 -7.47 5.06 -1.49
CA GLY A 46 -6.81 3.95 -0.78
C GLY A 46 -5.79 4.40 0.28
N ASN A 47 -5.72 3.71 1.43
CA ASN A 47 -4.82 3.90 2.59
C ASN A 47 -4.35 5.35 2.85
N PHE A 48 -5.31 6.24 3.11
CA PHE A 48 -5.12 7.68 3.39
C PHE A 48 -4.12 8.02 4.50
N PHE A 49 -3.84 7.09 5.41
CA PHE A 49 -3.06 7.31 6.62
C PHE A 49 -2.02 6.22 6.85
N LYS A 50 -1.40 5.69 5.79
CA LYS A 50 -0.28 4.77 5.96
C LYS A 50 0.87 5.51 6.66
N LEU A 51 0.92 5.31 7.97
CA LEU A 51 1.96 5.77 8.86
C LEU A 51 2.78 4.54 9.24
N PRO A 52 4.06 4.72 9.63
CA PRO A 52 4.93 3.60 9.94
C PRO A 52 4.31 2.80 11.08
N ASP A 53 4.29 1.48 10.96
CA ASP A 53 3.84 0.62 12.04
C ASP A 53 4.75 0.80 13.27
N PRO A 54 4.24 0.69 14.52
CA PRO A 54 5.07 0.82 15.72
C PRO A 54 6.28 -0.12 15.75
N ALA A 55 6.17 -1.29 15.11
CA ALA A 55 7.25 -2.26 15.00
C ALA A 55 8.35 -1.80 14.02
N ASP A 56 7.97 -1.11 12.94
CA ASP A 56 8.89 -0.62 11.90
C ASP A 56 9.68 0.62 12.35
N LEU A 57 9.27 1.27 13.45
CA LEU A 57 10.01 2.39 14.05
C LEU A 57 11.36 2.01 14.66
N LEU A 58 11.62 0.71 14.90
CA LEU A 58 12.94 0.25 15.30
C LEU A 58 13.94 0.33 14.13
N HIS A 59 13.44 0.31 12.89
CA HIS A 59 14.21 0.42 11.65
C HIS A 59 13.44 1.26 10.61
N PRO A 60 13.25 2.57 10.85
CA PRO A 60 12.37 3.39 10.03
C PRO A 60 12.86 3.44 8.58
N SER A 61 11.95 3.21 7.64
CA SER A 61 12.28 3.34 6.22
C SER A 61 12.45 4.81 5.83
N LEU A 62 13.11 5.07 4.69
CA LEU A 62 13.23 6.43 4.17
C LEU A 62 11.85 7.05 3.85
N MET A 63 10.87 6.24 3.42
CA MET A 63 9.52 6.72 3.13
C MET A 63 8.76 7.15 4.40
N ASP A 64 9.01 6.47 5.52
CA ASP A 64 8.44 6.79 6.83
C ASP A 64 8.91 8.14 7.34
N LEU A 65 10.23 8.37 7.24
CA LEU A 65 10.86 9.63 7.61
C LEU A 65 10.39 10.79 6.72
N VAL A 66 10.22 10.54 5.42
CA VAL A 66 9.69 11.55 4.48
C VAL A 66 8.23 11.90 4.81
N SER A 67 7.38 10.90 5.09
CA SER A 67 5.98 11.14 5.43
C SER A 67 5.81 11.94 6.73
N LEU A 68 6.60 11.62 7.76
CA LEU A 68 6.65 12.42 8.99
C LEU A 68 7.27 13.79 8.76
N GLY A 69 8.27 13.88 7.88
CA GLY A 69 8.91 15.11 7.44
C GLY A 69 7.91 16.10 6.84
N ASN A 70 6.99 15.65 6.01
CA ASN A 70 5.94 16.51 5.43
C ASN A 70 5.06 17.13 6.52
N ILE A 71 4.58 16.34 7.49
CA ILE A 71 3.81 16.88 8.62
C ILE A 71 4.66 17.86 9.44
N ALA A 72 5.90 17.48 9.78
CA ALA A 72 6.78 18.27 10.62
C ALA A 72 7.16 19.62 9.97
N ALA A 73 7.35 19.65 8.64
CA ALA A 73 7.73 20.85 7.89
C ALA A 73 6.69 21.98 8.00
N PHE A 74 5.42 21.66 8.24
CA PHE A 74 4.34 22.67 8.32
C PHE A 74 3.91 23.04 9.75
N ILE A 75 4.47 22.39 10.78
CA ILE A 75 4.29 22.82 12.19
C ILE A 75 4.71 24.28 12.41
N PRO A 76 5.86 24.76 11.89
CA PRO A 76 6.26 26.16 12.06
C PRO A 76 5.24 27.15 11.48
N ALA A 77 4.53 26.83 10.38
CA ALA A 77 3.48 27.68 9.84
C ALA A 77 2.36 27.91 10.89
N GLY A 78 1.92 26.84 11.55
CA GLY A 78 0.94 26.90 12.64
C GLY A 78 1.43 27.65 13.89
N LEU A 79 2.75 27.69 14.12
CA LEU A 79 3.34 28.46 15.21
C LEU A 79 3.48 29.96 14.89
N LEU A 80 3.89 30.29 13.67
CA LEU A 80 4.30 31.65 13.29
C LEU A 80 3.11 32.50 12.84
N VAL A 81 2.21 31.97 12.02
CA VAL A 81 1.11 32.75 11.43
C VAL A 81 0.17 33.34 12.48
N PRO A 82 -0.28 32.60 13.52
CA PRO A 82 -1.18 33.16 14.54
C PRO A 82 -0.53 34.25 15.40
N ARG A 83 0.81 34.24 15.50
CA ARG A 83 1.60 35.28 16.19
C ARG A 83 1.72 36.56 15.37
N LEU A 84 1.76 36.44 14.04
CA LEU A 84 1.82 37.57 13.12
C LEU A 84 0.45 38.21 12.89
N ARG A 85 -0.59 37.38 12.80
CA ARG A 85 -1.98 37.79 12.61
C ARG A 85 -2.89 36.94 13.50
N PRO A 86 -3.63 37.54 14.45
CA PRO A 86 -4.55 36.78 15.29
C PRO A 86 -5.72 36.28 14.45
N LEU A 87 -5.71 34.98 14.14
CA LEU A 87 -6.74 34.28 13.39
C LEU A 87 -7.41 33.25 14.29
N SER A 88 -8.70 32.97 14.05
CA SER A 88 -9.33 31.79 14.63
C SER A 88 -8.79 30.53 13.96
N PHE A 89 -8.84 29.39 14.66
CA PHE A 89 -8.35 28.11 14.14
C PHE A 89 -8.94 27.78 12.76
N ALA A 90 -10.27 27.91 12.61
CA ALA A 90 -10.95 27.64 11.34
C ALA A 90 -10.48 28.58 10.20
N ARG A 91 -10.34 29.90 10.47
CA ARG A 91 -9.89 30.85 9.44
C ARG A 91 -8.44 30.60 9.03
N PHE A 92 -7.58 30.27 9.99
CA PHE A 92 -6.20 29.88 9.72
C PHE A 92 -6.16 28.61 8.86
N LEU A 93 -6.89 27.57 9.27
CA LEU A 93 -6.86 26.28 8.60
C LEU A 93 -7.41 26.34 7.18
N ILE A 94 -8.53 27.04 6.95
CA ILE A 94 -9.09 27.25 5.61
C ILE A 94 -8.10 28.02 4.73
N GLY A 95 -7.52 29.12 5.24
CA GLY A 95 -6.53 29.88 4.49
C GLY A 95 -5.28 29.07 4.16
N PHE A 96 -4.81 28.25 5.09
CA PHE A 96 -3.67 27.36 4.89
C PHE A 96 -3.98 26.26 3.86
N LEU A 97 -5.14 25.61 3.98
CA LEU A 97 -5.60 24.58 3.05
C LEU A 97 -5.70 25.11 1.62
N LEU A 98 -6.29 26.30 1.44
CA LEU A 98 -6.34 26.95 0.13
C LEU A 98 -4.95 27.29 -0.40
N SER A 99 -4.04 27.72 0.48
CA SER A 99 -2.67 28.05 0.10
C SER A 99 -1.91 26.81 -0.39
N ILE A 100 -1.99 25.69 0.33
CA ILE A 100 -1.29 24.46 -0.07
C ILE A 100 -1.91 23.84 -1.33
N LEU A 101 -3.25 23.89 -1.49
CA LEU A 101 -3.92 23.46 -2.72
C LEU A 101 -3.42 24.23 -3.95
N VAL A 102 -3.23 25.55 -3.81
CA VAL A 102 -2.65 26.36 -4.89
C VAL A 102 -1.20 25.93 -5.18
N LEU A 103 -0.40 25.66 -4.16
CA LEU A 103 1.00 25.22 -4.35
C LEU A 103 1.08 23.87 -5.06
N GLU A 104 0.31 22.87 -4.63
CA GLU A 104 0.25 21.55 -5.27
C GLU A 104 -0.27 21.65 -6.71
N THR A 105 -1.23 22.55 -6.96
CA THR A 105 -1.71 22.82 -8.33
C THR A 105 -0.61 23.43 -9.19
N VAL A 106 0.17 24.38 -8.66
CA VAL A 106 1.30 24.96 -9.40
C VAL A 106 2.38 23.90 -9.66
N GLN A 107 2.70 23.05 -8.68
CA GLN A 107 3.65 21.96 -8.85
C GLN A 107 3.21 20.99 -9.95
N ALA A 108 1.93 20.60 -9.97
CA ALA A 108 1.37 19.75 -11.02
C ALA A 108 1.40 20.40 -12.41
N LEU A 109 1.02 21.68 -12.51
CA LEU A 109 1.01 22.41 -13.78
C LEU A 109 2.40 22.71 -14.34
N THR A 110 3.40 22.77 -13.46
CA THR A 110 4.80 23.03 -13.84
C THR A 110 5.61 21.74 -14.02
N PHE A 111 4.98 20.57 -13.87
CA PHE A 111 5.64 19.25 -13.86
C PHE A 111 6.71 19.07 -12.76
N LEU A 112 6.77 19.99 -11.79
CA LEU A 112 7.62 19.89 -10.59
C LEU A 112 7.06 18.90 -9.55
N GLY A 113 5.96 18.22 -9.84
CA GLY A 113 5.37 17.23 -8.96
C GLY A 113 3.99 16.79 -9.44
N SER A 114 3.31 16.00 -8.61
CA SER A 114 1.91 15.62 -8.81
C SER A 114 1.00 16.44 -7.91
N PHE A 115 -0.24 16.68 -8.33
CA PHE A 115 -1.25 17.16 -7.41
C PHE A 115 -1.63 16.02 -6.48
N ASP A 116 -1.13 16.03 -5.24
CA ASP A 116 -1.36 14.97 -4.27
C ASP A 116 -2.20 15.45 -3.09
N MET A 117 -3.43 14.95 -3.00
CA MET A 117 -4.34 15.27 -1.89
C MET A 117 -3.82 14.76 -0.54
N TYR A 118 -3.01 13.70 -0.51
CA TYR A 118 -2.41 13.19 0.71
C TYR A 118 -1.39 14.16 1.29
N ASP A 119 -0.57 14.78 0.45
CA ASP A 119 0.39 15.80 0.89
C ASP A 119 -0.34 17.05 1.38
N VAL A 120 -1.42 17.48 0.70
CA VAL A 120 -2.32 18.54 1.20
C VAL A 120 -2.81 18.24 2.61
N LEU A 121 -3.28 17.02 2.87
CA LEU A 121 -3.78 16.61 4.18
C LEU A 121 -2.67 16.57 5.24
N LYS A 122 -1.52 15.95 4.95
CA LYS A 122 -0.35 15.89 5.86
C LYS A 122 0.15 17.28 6.23
N ASN A 123 0.29 18.16 5.24
CA ASN A 123 0.73 19.54 5.43
C ASN A 123 -0.27 20.33 6.29
N THR A 124 -1.57 20.13 6.03
CA THR A 124 -2.65 20.76 6.80
C THR A 124 -2.69 20.24 8.25
N LEU A 125 -2.44 18.96 8.49
CA LEU A 125 -2.30 18.37 9.82
C LEU A 125 -1.11 18.98 10.58
N GLY A 126 0.04 19.12 9.92
CA GLY A 126 1.22 19.79 10.49
C GLY A 126 0.91 21.22 10.95
N ALA A 127 0.27 22.00 10.09
CA ALA A 127 -0.16 23.36 10.41
C ALA A 127 -1.18 23.40 11.57
N ALA A 128 -2.13 22.46 11.62
CA ALA A 128 -3.10 22.34 12.71
C ALA A 128 -2.43 22.03 14.06
N ILE A 129 -1.47 21.09 14.09
CA ILE A 129 -0.67 20.75 15.28
C ILE A 129 0.08 21.99 15.78
N GLY A 130 0.75 22.71 14.87
CA GLY A 130 1.46 23.95 15.20
C GLY A 130 0.54 25.01 15.82
N PHE A 131 -0.66 25.20 15.27
CA PHE A 131 -1.63 26.16 15.82
C PHE A 131 -2.12 25.74 17.22
N GLY A 132 -2.47 24.45 17.39
CA GLY A 132 -2.91 23.91 18.67
C GLY A 132 -1.85 24.08 19.76
N ALA A 133 -0.60 23.73 19.44
CA ALA A 133 0.54 23.87 20.34
C ALA A 133 0.90 25.33 20.64
N HIS A 134 0.74 26.24 19.68
CA HIS A 134 0.85 27.68 19.93
C HIS A 134 -0.17 28.15 20.98
N LYS A 135 -1.44 27.76 20.81
CA LYS A 135 -2.53 28.17 21.71
C LYS A 135 -2.39 27.58 23.11
N MET A 136 -1.88 26.36 23.24
CA MET A 136 -1.58 25.75 24.55
C MET A 136 -0.38 26.43 25.22
N GLY A 137 0.73 26.58 24.49
CA GLY A 137 1.93 27.22 25.02
C GLY A 137 1.74 28.67 25.40
N SER A 138 0.90 29.43 24.69
CA SER A 138 0.64 30.85 25.01
C SER A 138 0.01 31.08 26.38
N ARG A 139 -0.57 30.04 27.00
CA ARG A 139 -1.17 30.10 28.34
C ARG A 139 -0.14 30.05 29.47
N ALA A 140 1.10 29.67 29.19
CA ALA A 140 2.13 29.54 30.22
C ALA A 140 2.69 30.93 30.65
N PRO A 141 3.02 31.10 31.94
CA PRO A 141 3.37 32.41 32.49
C PRO A 141 4.76 32.91 32.04
N THR A 142 5.75 32.03 31.92
CA THR A 142 7.15 32.39 31.62
C THR A 142 7.61 31.88 30.25
N ALA A 143 8.55 32.56 29.61
CA ALA A 143 9.01 32.24 28.25
C ALA A 143 9.51 30.79 28.10
N TRP A 144 10.31 30.29 29.06
CA TRP A 144 10.78 28.89 29.07
C TRP A 144 9.62 27.89 29.20
N ARG A 145 8.65 28.15 30.09
CA ARG A 145 7.47 27.28 30.23
C ARG A 145 6.61 27.29 28.97
N ARG A 146 6.51 28.43 28.26
CA ARG A 146 5.81 28.50 26.97
C ARG A 146 6.47 27.61 25.92
N LEU A 147 7.80 27.67 25.81
CA LEU A 147 8.58 26.81 24.91
C LEU A 147 8.38 25.33 25.26
N PHE A 148 8.53 24.96 26.53
CA PHE A 148 8.35 23.60 27.00
C PHE A 148 6.94 23.07 26.73
N VAL A 149 5.89 23.83 27.08
CA VAL A 149 4.49 23.43 26.86
C VAL A 149 4.19 23.32 25.36
N THR A 150 4.66 24.26 24.53
CA THR A 150 4.51 24.15 23.07
C THR A 150 5.19 22.89 22.54
N GLY A 151 6.42 22.59 22.96
CA GLY A 151 7.14 21.39 22.53
C GLY A 151 6.44 20.10 22.96
N ALA A 152 6.06 20.00 24.23
CA ALA A 152 5.34 18.84 24.76
C ALA A 152 3.97 18.64 24.08
N SER A 153 3.26 19.73 23.79
CA SER A 153 2.01 19.70 23.03
C SER A 153 2.19 19.20 21.60
N ILE A 154 3.25 19.62 20.90
CA ILE A 154 3.56 19.12 19.55
C ILE A 154 3.81 17.61 19.60
N ALA A 155 4.66 17.15 20.52
CA ALA A 155 4.96 15.73 20.67
C ALA A 155 3.71 14.90 20.97
N ALA A 156 2.88 15.34 21.92
CA ALA A 156 1.64 14.64 22.27
C ALA A 156 0.66 14.57 21.09
N MET A 157 0.49 15.67 20.34
CA MET A 157 -0.40 15.69 19.17
C MET A 157 0.13 14.83 18.02
N LEU A 158 1.45 14.80 17.80
CA LEU A 158 2.06 13.90 16.81
C LEU A 158 1.83 12.43 17.17
N ILE A 159 1.98 12.05 18.45
CA ILE A 159 1.68 10.69 18.91
C ILE A 159 0.21 10.34 18.68
N VAL A 160 -0.72 11.27 18.96
CA VAL A 160 -2.15 11.04 18.72
C VAL A 160 -2.47 10.88 17.24
N VAL A 161 -1.95 11.77 16.38
CA VAL A 161 -2.15 11.67 14.93
C VAL A 161 -1.58 10.37 14.39
N TRP A 162 -0.41 9.98 14.88
CA TRP A 162 0.22 8.72 14.53
C TRP A 162 -0.61 7.50 14.95
N GLY A 163 -1.07 7.45 16.20
CA GLY A 163 -1.89 6.34 16.70
C GLY A 163 -3.24 6.22 15.98
N ILE A 164 -3.90 7.36 15.68
CA ILE A 164 -5.14 7.37 14.88
C ILE A 164 -4.85 6.84 13.47
N GLY A 165 -3.78 7.32 12.85
CA GLY A 165 -3.47 6.93 11.48
C GLY A 165 -3.06 5.47 11.35
N SER A 166 -2.28 4.94 12.29
CA SER A 166 -1.99 3.50 12.39
C SER A 166 -3.27 2.68 12.57
N GLY A 167 -4.21 3.13 13.41
CA GLY A 167 -5.51 2.47 13.55
C GLY A 167 -6.36 2.51 12.27
N ILE A 168 -6.34 3.62 11.53
CA ILE A 168 -7.03 3.74 10.23
C ILE A 168 -6.37 2.84 9.18
N ASP A 169 -5.04 2.77 9.14
CA ASP A 169 -4.31 1.92 8.19
C ASP A 169 -4.58 0.44 8.47
N GLN A 170 -4.53 0.02 9.72
CA GLN A 170 -4.91 -1.32 10.14
C GLN A 170 -6.37 -1.64 9.78
N ALA A 171 -7.26 -0.65 9.91
CA ALA A 171 -8.65 -0.79 9.50
C ALA A 171 -8.86 -0.83 7.98
N SER A 172 -8.03 -0.14 7.21
CA SER A 172 -8.23 -0.05 5.77
C SER A 172 -7.47 -1.15 5.01
N THR A 173 -6.51 -1.80 5.66
CA THR A 173 -5.68 -2.85 5.04
C THR A 173 -6.36 -4.20 5.15
N GLN A 174 -6.65 -4.80 3.99
CA GLN A 174 -7.09 -6.18 3.93
C GLN A 174 -5.88 -7.11 4.11
N HIS A 175 -6.02 -8.13 4.95
CA HIS A 175 -5.03 -9.16 5.15
C HIS A 175 -5.50 -10.48 4.52
N PRO A 176 -4.60 -11.29 3.96
CA PRO A 176 -4.96 -12.59 3.43
C PRO A 176 -5.39 -13.51 4.60
N GLY A 177 -6.64 -13.98 4.56
CA GLY A 177 -7.18 -14.93 5.52
C GLY A 177 -6.47 -16.30 5.51
N PRO A 178 -6.91 -17.25 6.35
CA PRO A 178 -6.32 -18.59 6.36
C PRO A 178 -6.46 -19.26 4.98
N PRO A 179 -5.44 -19.99 4.49
CA PRO A 179 -5.50 -20.67 3.21
C PRO A 179 -6.64 -21.69 3.22
N THR A 180 -7.57 -21.51 2.30
CA THR A 180 -8.69 -22.42 2.08
C THR A 180 -8.40 -23.23 0.83
N ALA A 181 -8.48 -24.55 0.93
CA ALA A 181 -8.20 -25.43 -0.21
C ALA A 181 -9.37 -25.47 -1.19
N LEU A 182 -9.04 -25.38 -2.47
CA LEU A 182 -10.02 -25.43 -3.56
C LEU A 182 -10.40 -26.90 -3.82
N ASN A 183 -11.31 -27.45 -3.03
CA ASN A 183 -11.59 -28.90 -3.03
C ASN A 183 -12.72 -29.32 -4.00
N GLU A 184 -13.57 -28.40 -4.44
CA GLU A 184 -14.81 -28.68 -5.20
C GLU A 184 -14.73 -28.09 -6.61
N TRP A 185 -14.08 -28.79 -7.53
CA TRP A 185 -14.03 -28.39 -8.95
C TRP A 185 -15.23 -28.97 -9.70
N GLN A 186 -15.78 -28.17 -10.62
CA GLN A 186 -16.76 -28.63 -11.61
C GLN A 186 -16.00 -29.02 -12.89
N ASP A 187 -16.25 -30.22 -13.39
CA ASP A 187 -15.76 -30.65 -14.69
C ASP A 187 -16.53 -29.94 -15.83
N SER A 188 -16.08 -30.13 -17.07
CA SER A 188 -16.67 -29.62 -18.31
C SER A 188 -18.15 -30.01 -18.48
N ASP A 189 -18.59 -31.09 -17.84
CA ASP A 189 -19.97 -31.60 -17.82
C ASP A 189 -20.79 -31.15 -16.59
N GLY A 190 -20.22 -30.29 -15.73
CA GLY A 190 -20.88 -29.80 -14.51
C GLY A 190 -20.95 -30.80 -13.35
N GLN A 191 -20.26 -31.95 -13.48
CA GLN A 191 -20.13 -32.93 -12.40
C GLN A 191 -19.00 -32.54 -11.43
N ALA A 192 -19.16 -32.87 -10.14
CA ALA A 192 -18.14 -32.61 -9.13
C ALA A 192 -16.93 -33.53 -9.37
N SER A 193 -15.83 -32.97 -9.87
CA SER A 193 -14.57 -33.68 -10.07
C SER A 193 -13.69 -33.44 -8.86
N ALA A 194 -13.68 -34.41 -7.95
CA ALA A 194 -12.79 -34.38 -6.81
C ALA A 194 -11.42 -34.89 -7.28
N GLY A 195 -10.41 -34.01 -7.33
CA GLY A 195 -9.02 -34.40 -7.52
C GLY A 195 -8.62 -35.54 -6.58
N LYS A 196 -7.52 -36.23 -6.88
CA LYS A 196 -7.09 -37.41 -6.12
C LYS A 196 -6.75 -37.03 -4.67
N PRO A 197 -7.00 -37.92 -3.68
CA PRO A 197 -6.54 -37.70 -2.31
C PRO A 197 -5.01 -37.49 -2.29
N PRO A 198 -4.46 -36.79 -1.30
CA PRO A 198 -3.01 -36.56 -1.21
C PRO A 198 -2.24 -37.88 -1.16
N TYR A 199 -1.22 -38.02 -1.99
CA TYR A 199 -0.25 -39.11 -2.00
C TYR A 199 1.14 -38.57 -2.29
N ALA A 200 2.17 -39.24 -1.80
CA ALA A 200 3.56 -38.82 -2.02
C ALA A 200 4.06 -39.20 -3.42
N PHE A 201 4.88 -38.33 -4.02
CA PHE A 201 5.56 -38.56 -5.29
C PHE A 201 6.90 -37.81 -5.33
N GLU A 202 7.79 -38.15 -6.26
CA GLU A 202 9.12 -37.53 -6.37
C GLU A 202 9.21 -36.58 -7.57
N ILE A 203 9.82 -35.41 -7.35
CA ILE A 203 10.17 -34.43 -8.39
C ILE A 203 11.57 -33.90 -8.08
N GLY A 204 12.50 -34.00 -9.03
CA GLY A 204 13.87 -33.52 -8.87
C GLY A 204 14.64 -34.21 -7.75
N GLY A 205 14.35 -35.49 -7.49
CA GLY A 205 14.91 -36.25 -6.37
C GLY A 205 14.45 -35.81 -4.98
N ARG A 206 13.34 -35.05 -4.90
CA ARG A 206 12.71 -34.65 -3.63
C ARG A 206 11.33 -35.31 -3.51
N THR A 207 11.07 -35.94 -2.37
CA THR A 207 9.74 -36.44 -2.03
C THR A 207 8.80 -35.28 -1.70
N ILE A 208 7.73 -35.15 -2.47
CA ILE A 208 6.65 -34.19 -2.28
C ILE A 208 5.49 -34.89 -1.57
N THR A 209 5.03 -34.31 -0.47
CA THR A 209 3.86 -34.79 0.29
C THR A 209 2.81 -33.68 0.31
N PRO A 210 1.86 -33.66 -0.65
CA PRO A 210 0.79 -32.67 -0.70
C PRO A 210 -0.05 -32.65 0.57
N GLN A 211 -0.49 -31.46 0.99
CA GLN A 211 -1.41 -31.29 2.12
C GLN A 211 -2.87 -31.41 1.68
N PHE A 212 -3.15 -31.03 0.43
CA PHE A 212 -4.47 -31.06 -0.18
C PHE A 212 -4.51 -32.00 -1.40
N ARG A 213 -5.62 -31.94 -2.15
CA ARG A 213 -5.84 -32.80 -3.31
C ARG A 213 -4.83 -32.56 -4.43
N VAL A 214 -4.59 -33.62 -5.20
CA VAL A 214 -3.71 -33.64 -6.37
C VAL A 214 -4.54 -33.73 -7.64
N TYR A 215 -4.23 -32.87 -8.61
CA TYR A 215 -4.91 -32.75 -9.89
C TYR A 215 -3.94 -33.18 -11.00
N ASP A 216 -4.44 -34.03 -11.90
CA ASP A 216 -3.69 -34.54 -13.05
C ASP A 216 -4.65 -34.88 -14.19
N ALA A 217 -4.11 -35.03 -15.40
CA ALA A 217 -4.89 -35.40 -16.58
C ALA A 217 -5.50 -36.83 -16.49
N GLY A 218 -5.06 -37.65 -15.53
CA GLY A 218 -5.54 -39.02 -15.35
C GLY A 218 -5.21 -39.90 -16.54
N ASP A 219 -6.22 -40.59 -17.08
CA ASP A 219 -6.11 -41.41 -18.29
C ASP A 219 -6.34 -40.59 -19.59
N GLU A 220 -6.69 -39.31 -19.46
CA GLU A 220 -6.87 -38.39 -20.58
C GLU A 220 -5.57 -37.67 -20.90
N GLU A 221 -5.39 -37.24 -22.16
CA GLU A 221 -4.22 -36.43 -22.55
C GLU A 221 -4.31 -35.00 -22.01
N VAL A 222 -5.54 -34.46 -21.88
CA VAL A 222 -5.82 -33.12 -21.37
C VAL A 222 -7.06 -33.18 -20.47
N ARG A 223 -6.99 -32.55 -19.31
CA ARG A 223 -8.14 -32.37 -18.41
C ARG A 223 -8.28 -30.91 -17.98
N THR A 224 -9.52 -30.44 -17.97
CA THR A 224 -9.87 -29.06 -17.58
C THR A 224 -10.73 -29.06 -16.34
N TYR A 225 -10.34 -28.29 -15.34
CA TYR A 225 -11.06 -28.09 -14.09
C TYR A 225 -11.58 -26.66 -14.02
N ARG A 226 -12.88 -26.48 -13.74
CA ARG A 226 -13.49 -25.16 -13.56
C ARG A 226 -13.93 -24.95 -12.12
N TYR A 227 -13.69 -23.75 -11.61
CA TYR A 227 -14.11 -23.35 -10.27
C TYR A 227 -14.85 -22.02 -10.34
N LYS A 228 -16.08 -22.01 -9.82
CA LYS A 228 -16.87 -20.78 -9.73
C LYS A 228 -16.46 -20.00 -8.49
N LEU A 229 -15.96 -18.80 -8.72
CA LEU A 229 -15.58 -17.84 -7.69
C LEU A 229 -16.76 -16.90 -7.41
N THR A 230 -16.88 -16.46 -6.17
CA THR A 230 -17.98 -15.60 -5.70
C THR A 230 -17.76 -14.11 -6.01
N GLY A 231 -16.80 -13.75 -6.88
CA GLY A 231 -16.54 -12.36 -7.26
C GLY A 231 -15.89 -11.52 -6.15
N GLN A 232 -15.06 -12.13 -5.30
CA GLN A 232 -14.35 -11.46 -4.20
C GLN A 232 -12.86 -11.28 -4.49
N GLU A 233 -12.20 -10.39 -3.76
CA GLU A 233 -10.74 -10.24 -3.79
C GLU A 233 -10.06 -11.46 -3.16
N LEU A 234 -9.19 -12.12 -3.91
CA LEU A 234 -8.54 -13.34 -3.43
C LEU A 234 -7.10 -13.51 -3.90
N TRP A 235 -6.30 -14.08 -3.02
CA TRP A 235 -4.93 -14.48 -3.30
C TRP A 235 -4.89 -15.98 -3.59
N PHE A 236 -4.59 -16.33 -4.83
CA PHE A 236 -4.55 -17.71 -5.31
C PHE A 236 -3.12 -18.23 -5.33
N ALA A 237 -2.95 -19.49 -4.94
CA ALA A 237 -1.68 -20.19 -5.02
C ALA A 237 -1.86 -21.64 -5.45
N LEU A 238 -0.97 -22.13 -6.31
CA LEU A 238 -0.84 -23.55 -6.62
C LEU A 238 0.63 -23.97 -6.67
N GLN A 239 0.87 -25.26 -6.47
CA GLN A 239 2.14 -25.91 -6.79
C GLN A 239 1.95 -26.83 -8.00
N TYR A 240 2.98 -26.95 -8.81
CA TYR A 240 2.94 -27.75 -10.03
C TYR A 240 4.33 -28.31 -10.38
N GLY A 241 4.33 -29.41 -11.14
CA GLY A 241 5.53 -30.03 -11.67
C GLY A 241 5.24 -31.39 -12.30
N ILE A 242 6.28 -31.98 -12.90
CA ILE A 242 6.22 -33.29 -13.55
C ILE A 242 7.03 -34.30 -12.71
N PRO A 243 6.42 -35.43 -12.28
CA PRO A 243 7.12 -36.45 -11.49
C PRO A 243 8.27 -37.15 -12.23
N ASP A 244 9.31 -37.52 -11.48
CA ASP A 244 10.53 -38.16 -11.99
C ASP A 244 10.27 -39.55 -12.59
N GLU A 245 9.28 -40.27 -12.08
CA GLU A 245 8.92 -41.61 -12.54
C GLU A 245 8.15 -41.63 -13.88
N SER A 246 7.87 -40.45 -14.44
CA SER A 246 7.08 -40.29 -15.67
C SER A 246 7.86 -39.59 -16.77
N GLU A 247 7.52 -39.88 -18.03
CA GLU A 247 8.08 -39.13 -19.16
C GLU A 247 7.88 -37.63 -18.93
N PHE A 248 8.96 -36.84 -19.04
CA PHE A 248 8.96 -35.41 -18.76
C PHE A 248 8.26 -34.63 -19.88
N ARG A 249 6.94 -34.81 -19.97
CA ARG A 249 6.06 -34.19 -20.95
C ARG A 249 4.76 -33.80 -20.26
N GLY A 250 4.46 -32.52 -20.26
CA GLY A 250 3.25 -32.00 -19.65
C GLY A 250 3.13 -30.50 -19.77
N ARG A 251 1.91 -30.00 -19.64
CA ARG A 251 1.61 -28.57 -19.66
C ARG A 251 0.55 -28.23 -18.64
N ILE A 252 0.61 -27.00 -18.15
CA ILE A 252 -0.38 -26.41 -17.27
C ILE A 252 -0.73 -25.02 -17.77
N SER A 253 -2.01 -24.71 -17.85
CA SER A 253 -2.48 -23.35 -18.07
C SER A 253 -3.58 -22.98 -17.09
N LEU A 254 -3.62 -21.71 -16.74
CA LEU A 254 -4.61 -21.13 -15.85
C LEU A 254 -5.22 -19.91 -16.54
N SER A 255 -6.55 -19.86 -16.56
CA SER A 255 -7.30 -18.73 -17.08
C SER A 255 -8.36 -18.27 -16.08
N VAL A 256 -8.64 -16.98 -16.10
CA VAL A 256 -9.66 -16.34 -15.28
C VAL A 256 -10.60 -15.57 -16.18
N ASP A 257 -11.89 -15.86 -16.06
CA ASP A 257 -12.95 -15.28 -16.88
C ASP A 257 -12.65 -15.37 -18.39
N GLY A 258 -12.00 -16.45 -18.81
CA GLY A 258 -11.61 -16.72 -20.20
C GLY A 258 -10.29 -16.10 -20.65
N HIS A 259 -9.59 -15.34 -19.80
CA HIS A 259 -8.28 -14.77 -20.08
C HIS A 259 -7.16 -15.62 -19.46
N GLU A 260 -6.21 -16.09 -20.27
CA GLU A 260 -5.05 -16.84 -19.77
C GLU A 260 -4.11 -15.92 -18.99
N ILE A 261 -3.81 -16.30 -17.74
CA ILE A 261 -2.94 -15.56 -16.82
C ILE A 261 -1.62 -16.28 -16.56
N PHE A 262 -1.58 -17.58 -16.84
CA PHE A 262 -0.42 -18.41 -16.59
C PHE A 262 -0.39 -19.60 -17.54
N TYR A 263 0.79 -19.89 -18.05
CA TYR A 263 1.07 -21.02 -18.91
C TYR A 263 2.47 -21.53 -18.58
N SER A 264 2.64 -22.85 -18.50
CA SER A 264 3.94 -23.48 -18.33
C SER A 264 3.97 -24.84 -19.01
N SER A 265 5.11 -25.16 -19.62
CA SER A 265 5.31 -26.36 -20.42
C SER A 265 6.59 -27.09 -20.03
N ASP A 266 6.70 -28.36 -20.43
CA ASP A 266 7.89 -29.20 -20.31
C ASP A 266 9.17 -28.58 -20.92
N GLN A 267 9.05 -27.61 -21.82
CA GLN A 267 10.21 -26.90 -22.39
C GLN A 267 10.77 -25.82 -21.46
N ASP A 268 9.93 -25.28 -20.57
CA ASP A 268 10.22 -24.11 -19.74
C ASP A 268 10.31 -24.46 -18.25
N GLN A 269 9.83 -25.64 -17.85
CA GLN A 269 9.81 -26.08 -16.46
C GLN A 269 11.15 -26.71 -16.03
N PRO A 270 11.70 -26.30 -14.88
CA PRO A 270 12.80 -27.03 -14.26
C PRO A 270 12.32 -28.42 -13.81
N HIS A 271 13.24 -29.37 -13.68
CA HIS A 271 13.00 -30.67 -13.03
C HIS A 271 12.89 -30.52 -11.49
N GLU A 272 12.10 -29.56 -11.03
CA GLU A 272 11.89 -29.22 -9.62
C GLU A 272 10.45 -28.71 -9.43
N PRO A 273 9.86 -28.87 -8.23
CA PRO A 273 8.52 -28.35 -7.95
C PRO A 273 8.50 -26.83 -8.06
N SER A 274 7.53 -26.31 -8.80
CA SER A 274 7.32 -24.89 -9.03
C SER A 274 6.04 -24.41 -8.36
N SER A 275 5.95 -23.12 -8.07
CA SER A 275 4.75 -22.50 -7.49
C SER A 275 4.31 -21.30 -8.28
N PHE A 276 3.00 -21.12 -8.39
CA PHE A 276 2.38 -19.96 -9.01
C PHE A 276 1.49 -19.26 -7.99
N LYS A 277 1.58 -17.92 -7.93
CA LYS A 277 0.78 -17.08 -7.04
C LYS A 277 0.23 -15.90 -7.83
N TRP A 278 -1.03 -15.58 -7.62
CA TRP A 278 -1.70 -14.49 -8.31
C TRP A 278 -2.74 -13.82 -7.42
N TYR A 279 -2.92 -12.52 -7.60
CA TYR A 279 -3.95 -11.73 -6.90
C TYR A 279 -5.06 -11.35 -7.89
N PHE A 280 -6.30 -11.59 -7.48
CA PHE A 280 -7.49 -11.19 -8.23
C PHE A 280 -8.25 -10.10 -7.46
N ASP A 281 -8.62 -9.03 -8.15
CA ASP A 281 -9.50 -7.99 -7.66
C ASP A 281 -10.98 -8.41 -7.81
N GLN A 282 -11.34 -8.96 -8.97
CA GLN A 282 -12.62 -9.58 -9.25
C GLN A 282 -12.42 -10.77 -10.19
N ALA A 283 -12.88 -11.95 -9.78
CA ALA A 283 -12.85 -13.15 -10.60
C ALA A 283 -14.14 -13.95 -10.39
N HIS A 284 -14.75 -14.42 -11.48
CA HIS A 284 -16.00 -15.18 -11.44
C HIS A 284 -15.79 -16.66 -11.74
N GLU A 285 -14.84 -16.98 -12.60
CA GLU A 285 -14.51 -18.35 -12.97
C GLU A 285 -13.00 -18.53 -13.13
N LEU A 286 -12.46 -19.53 -12.44
CA LEU A 286 -11.09 -20.00 -12.60
C LEU A 286 -11.10 -21.30 -13.38
N THR A 287 -10.32 -21.37 -14.45
CA THR A 287 -10.17 -22.58 -15.27
C THR A 287 -8.71 -23.02 -15.26
N LEU A 288 -8.47 -24.23 -14.76
CA LEU A 288 -7.16 -24.89 -14.72
C LEU A 288 -7.15 -26.02 -15.75
N THR A 289 -6.21 -25.97 -16.70
CA THR A 289 -6.02 -27.01 -17.70
C THR A 289 -4.70 -27.71 -17.45
N ILE A 290 -4.72 -29.04 -17.40
CA ILE A 290 -3.54 -29.88 -17.18
C ILE A 290 -3.44 -30.87 -18.34
N GLU A 291 -2.28 -30.94 -18.98
CA GLU A 291 -1.96 -31.82 -20.11
C GLU A 291 -0.79 -32.74 -19.76
N GLY A 292 -0.86 -33.99 -20.24
CA GLY A 292 0.20 -34.98 -20.12
C GLY A 292 0.46 -35.43 -18.68
N ARG A 293 1.73 -35.54 -18.30
CA ARG A 293 2.17 -36.03 -16.99
C ARG A 293 2.26 -34.95 -15.92
N GLN A 294 1.82 -33.74 -16.24
CA GLN A 294 1.80 -32.62 -15.32
C GLN A 294 0.89 -32.90 -14.11
N LYS A 295 1.35 -32.49 -12.93
CA LYS A 295 0.55 -32.48 -11.71
C LYS A 295 0.44 -31.07 -11.17
N ALA A 296 -0.70 -30.77 -10.57
CA ALA A 296 -0.93 -29.59 -9.74
C ALA A 296 -1.44 -30.04 -8.36
N TRP A 297 -0.96 -29.41 -7.29
CA TRP A 297 -1.36 -29.75 -5.93
C TRP A 297 -1.34 -28.52 -5.03
N ASP A 298 -1.88 -28.67 -3.83
CA ASP A 298 -1.99 -27.62 -2.82
C ASP A 298 -2.59 -26.31 -3.36
N ILE A 299 -3.64 -26.47 -4.19
CA ILE A 299 -4.36 -25.35 -4.78
C ILE A 299 -5.20 -24.70 -3.69
N THR A 300 -4.84 -23.46 -3.34
CA THR A 300 -5.44 -22.71 -2.25
C THR A 300 -5.80 -21.31 -2.70
N TYR A 301 -6.82 -20.75 -2.05
CA TYR A 301 -7.11 -19.32 -2.12
C TYR A 301 -7.17 -18.75 -0.71
N ARG A 302 -6.90 -17.45 -0.60
CA ARG A 302 -7.09 -16.67 0.61
C ARG A 302 -8.00 -15.51 0.27
N GLU A 303 -9.17 -15.49 0.87
CA GLU A 303 -10.03 -14.31 0.85
C GLU A 303 -9.30 -13.18 1.55
N MET A 304 -9.31 -12.01 0.93
CA MET A 304 -8.82 -10.81 1.56
C MET A 304 -9.88 -10.33 2.55
N ARG A 305 -9.52 -10.27 3.83
CA ARG A 305 -10.41 -9.90 4.91
C ARG A 305 -9.89 -8.69 5.64
N TYR A 306 -10.79 -7.84 6.10
CA TYR A 306 -10.41 -6.80 7.03
C TYR A 306 -10.11 -7.40 8.41
N PHE A 307 -9.35 -6.71 9.24
CA PHE A 307 -8.97 -7.24 10.57
C PHE A 307 -10.17 -7.55 11.49
N TRP A 308 -11.35 -6.99 11.22
CA TRP A 308 -12.59 -7.21 11.98
C TRP A 308 -13.44 -8.37 11.47
N GLU A 309 -13.02 -9.06 10.41
CA GLU A 309 -13.72 -10.21 9.78
C GLU A 309 -13.01 -11.54 10.09
#